data_AF-A0AAW7EH06-F1
#
_entry.id   AF-A0AAW7EH06-F1
#
_cell.length_a   1.000
_cell.length_b   1.000
_cell.length_c   1.000
_cell.angle_alpha   90.00
_cell.angle_beta   90.00
_cell.angle_gamma   90.00
#
_symmetry.space_group_name_H-M   'P 1'
#
loop_
_entity.id
_entity.type
_entity.pdbx_description
1 polymer ?
#
loop_
_entity_poly.entity_id
_entity_poly.type
_entity_poly.pdbx_seq_one_letter_code
_entity_poly.pdbx_strand_id
1 'polypeptide(L)'
;MELYHGSHGEHVLAYKKNIERVVNDALSEFPRTMALRVDVHYPPILDRGDTVCCFPNLEPGAISRFRNALNAMLEANERARAANGKRIYPNRVRHVWVREFSEEGKCHFHIGLFFNKDAYYHLGDYEAESNLRMMIVRAWYSALGLELDDYPGLVHYPENCRYILDVNDFNFEGEYNKLLNRLDYLAKLDTKVYGDGDRSFGCSRG
;
A
#
# COMPACT_ATOMS: atom_id res chain seq x y z
N MET A 1 21.28 12.93 6.98
CA MET A 1 20.52 11.89 6.26
C MET A 1 21.48 11.28 5.25
N GLU A 2 21.71 9.97 5.27
CA GLU A 2 22.57 9.31 4.27
C GLU A 2 21.81 9.07 2.97
N LEU A 3 22.43 9.43 1.85
CA LEU A 3 21.84 9.37 0.51
C LEU A 3 22.66 8.46 -0.42
N TYR A 4 22.01 7.93 -1.45
CA TYR A 4 22.65 7.24 -2.57
C TYR A 4 22.02 7.68 -3.89
N HIS A 5 22.75 7.53 -5.00
CA HIS A 5 22.18 7.76 -6.33
C HIS A 5 21.35 6.53 -6.74
N GLY A 6 20.05 6.75 -6.88
CA GLY A 6 19.11 5.78 -7.42
C GLY A 6 18.69 6.12 -8.85
N SER A 7 17.69 5.40 -9.35
CA SER A 7 17.19 5.57 -10.72
C SER A 7 16.53 6.93 -10.98
N HIS A 8 16.10 7.63 -9.93
CA HIS A 8 15.36 8.90 -10.03
C HIS A 8 16.01 10.02 -9.21
N GLY A 9 17.35 10.03 -9.11
CA GLY A 9 18.11 11.07 -8.41
C GLY A 9 18.64 10.60 -7.07
N GLU A 10 18.57 11.45 -6.04
CA GLU A 10 18.99 11.08 -4.69
C GLU A 10 17.92 10.27 -3.98
N HIS A 11 18.34 9.22 -3.28
CA HIS A 11 17.47 8.32 -2.53
C HIS A 11 17.96 8.21 -1.08
N VAL A 12 17.02 8.05 -0.14
CA VAL A 12 17.29 7.92 1.30
C VAL A 12 17.71 6.48 1.62
N LEU A 13 18.98 6.28 2.01
CA LEU A 13 19.53 4.94 2.26
C LEU A 13 18.78 4.19 3.38
N ALA A 14 18.31 4.92 4.40
CA ALA A 14 17.53 4.34 5.49
C ALA A 14 16.18 3.78 5.00
N TYR A 15 15.56 4.36 3.97
CA TYR A 15 14.30 3.87 3.43
C TYR A 15 14.54 2.58 2.67
N LYS A 16 15.57 2.53 1.82
CA LYS A 16 16.00 1.30 1.13
C LYS A 16 16.24 0.15 2.10
N LYS A 17 17.05 0.35 3.13
CA LYS A 17 17.33 -0.67 4.16
C LYS A 17 16.05 -1.17 4.85
N ASN A 18 15.10 -0.27 5.15
CA ASN A 18 13.83 -0.65 5.75
C ASN A 18 12.92 -1.41 4.79
N ILE A 19 12.92 -1.05 3.51
CA ILE A 19 12.16 -1.75 2.46
C ILE A 19 12.71 -3.17 2.32
N GLU A 20 14.01 -3.33 2.12
CA GLU A 20 14.68 -4.64 2.01
C GLU A 20 14.38 -5.50 3.24
N ARG A 21 14.47 -4.93 4.45
CA ARG A 21 14.12 -5.63 5.68
C ARG A 21 12.67 -6.11 5.66
N VAL A 22 11.70 -5.27 5.31
CA VAL A 22 10.27 -5.69 5.30
C VAL A 22 10.00 -6.77 4.25
N VAL A 23 10.64 -6.69 3.08
CA VAL A 23 10.52 -7.73 2.05
C VAL A 23 11.07 -9.06 2.59
N ASN A 24 12.24 -9.05 3.22
CA ASN A 24 12.85 -10.24 3.81
C ASN A 24 12.05 -10.79 5.00
N ASP A 25 11.50 -9.91 5.85
CA ASP A 25 10.62 -10.29 6.96
C ASP A 25 9.32 -10.95 6.44
N ALA A 26 8.78 -10.48 5.31
CA ALA A 26 7.62 -11.09 4.66
C ALA A 26 7.96 -12.48 4.11
N LEU A 27 9.11 -12.63 3.43
CA LEU A 27 9.58 -13.90 2.89
C LEU A 27 9.91 -14.93 3.98
N SER A 28 10.50 -14.47 5.09
CA SER A 28 10.82 -15.33 6.24
C SER A 28 9.56 -15.86 6.92
N GLU A 29 8.47 -15.09 6.92
CA GLU A 29 7.18 -15.50 7.49
C GLU A 29 6.36 -16.34 6.51
N PHE A 30 6.35 -15.94 5.24
CA PHE A 30 5.65 -16.60 4.15
C PHE A 30 6.60 -16.77 2.95
N PRO A 31 7.22 -17.97 2.78
CA PRO A 31 8.14 -18.26 1.68
C PRO A 31 7.54 -18.02 0.28
N ARG A 32 6.20 -18.00 0.22
CA ARG A 32 5.41 -17.63 -0.95
C ARG A 32 4.67 -16.34 -0.62
N THR A 33 5.26 -15.21 -1.00
CA THR A 33 4.75 -13.87 -0.71
C THR A 33 4.18 -13.23 -1.98
N MET A 34 2.99 -12.64 -1.87
CA MET A 34 2.44 -11.74 -2.88
C MET A 34 2.65 -10.29 -2.43
N ALA A 35 3.35 -9.51 -3.24
CA ALA A 35 3.56 -8.09 -3.00
C ALA A 35 2.72 -7.26 -3.97
N LEU A 36 2.21 -6.13 -3.48
CA LEU A 36 1.30 -5.27 -4.21
C LEU A 36 1.65 -3.79 -3.99
N ARG A 37 1.85 -3.04 -5.07
CA ARG A 37 1.92 -1.58 -5.06
C ARG A 37 0.51 -0.99 -5.20
N VAL A 38 0.18 -0.06 -4.32
CA VAL A 38 -1.07 0.70 -4.35
C VAL A 38 -0.75 2.16 -4.08
N ASP A 39 -1.32 3.05 -4.87
CA ASP A 39 -1.18 4.48 -4.70
C ASP A 39 -2.52 5.05 -4.24
N VAL A 40 -2.55 5.76 -3.10
CA VAL A 40 -3.79 6.32 -2.53
C VAL A 40 -3.64 7.82 -2.35
N HIS A 41 -4.71 8.58 -2.52
CA HIS A 41 -4.66 10.03 -2.40
C HIS A 41 -5.87 10.59 -1.68
N TYR A 42 -5.70 11.78 -1.14
CA TYR A 42 -6.83 12.58 -0.70
C TYR A 42 -7.63 13.09 -1.91
N PRO A 43 -8.94 13.36 -1.76
CA PRO A 43 -9.67 14.10 -2.78
C PRO A 43 -9.04 15.50 -2.94
N PRO A 44 -9.08 16.07 -4.16
CA PRO A 44 -8.57 17.41 -4.39
C PRO A 44 -9.37 18.43 -3.56
N ILE A 45 -8.66 19.39 -2.95
CA ILE A 45 -9.30 20.55 -2.32
C ILE A 45 -9.75 21.47 -3.45
N LEU A 46 -11.00 21.32 -3.88
CA LEU A 46 -11.62 22.17 -4.89
C LEU A 46 -12.23 23.39 -4.21
N ASP A 47 -11.41 24.40 -3.92
CA ASP A 47 -11.92 25.72 -3.52
C ASP A 47 -12.35 26.50 -4.77
N ARG A 48 -13.45 26.08 -5.39
CA ARG A 48 -14.11 26.80 -6.49
C ARG A 48 -15.44 27.38 -6.03
N GLY A 49 -15.39 28.21 -4.99
CA GLY A 49 -16.43 29.20 -4.71
C GLY A 49 -17.76 28.71 -4.16
N ASP A 50 -18.33 27.58 -4.60
CA ASP A 50 -19.73 27.25 -4.28
C ASP A 50 -20.07 25.75 -4.16
N THR A 51 -19.11 24.80 -4.22
CA THR A 51 -19.43 23.37 -3.98
C THR A 51 -18.26 22.58 -3.42
N VAL A 52 -18.38 22.14 -2.16
CA VAL A 52 -17.49 21.13 -1.57
C VAL A 52 -17.88 19.77 -2.13
N CYS A 53 -16.96 19.07 -2.80
CA CYS A 53 -17.26 17.74 -3.36
C CYS A 53 -17.41 16.66 -2.28
N CYS A 54 -16.61 16.72 -1.21
CA CYS A 54 -16.69 15.79 -0.06
C CYS A 54 -15.91 16.35 1.15
N PHE A 55 -16.11 15.74 2.33
CA PHE A 55 -15.46 16.15 3.59
C PHE A 55 -14.55 15.02 4.12
N PRO A 56 -13.32 14.85 3.60
CA PRO A 56 -12.42 13.82 4.06
C PRO A 56 -11.91 14.09 5.48
N ASN A 57 -11.69 13.02 6.26
CA ASN A 57 -10.93 13.07 7.50
C ASN A 57 -9.43 13.30 7.20
N LEU A 58 -9.00 14.54 7.40
CA LEU A 58 -7.62 15.00 7.24
C LEU A 58 -6.79 14.93 8.54
N GLU A 59 -7.32 14.36 9.63
CA GLU A 59 -6.57 14.21 10.86
C GLU A 59 -5.34 13.31 10.66
N PRO A 60 -4.22 13.59 11.35
CA PRO A 60 -3.02 12.75 11.29
C PRO A 60 -3.33 11.26 11.50
N GLY A 61 -2.54 10.40 10.84
CA GLY A 61 -2.68 8.94 11.01
C GLY A 61 -3.62 8.24 10.02
N ALA A 62 -3.91 8.84 8.86
CA ALA A 62 -4.70 8.21 7.79
C ALA A 62 -4.19 6.81 7.41
N ILE A 63 -2.87 6.61 7.30
CA ILE A 63 -2.29 5.28 7.02
C ILE A 63 -2.57 4.28 8.14
N SER A 64 -2.58 4.71 9.40
CA SER A 64 -2.93 3.83 10.52
C SER A 64 -4.39 3.41 10.47
N ARG A 65 -5.30 4.37 10.20
CA ARG A 65 -6.74 4.09 10.00
C ARG A 65 -6.96 3.13 8.82
N PHE A 66 -6.32 3.40 7.69
CA PHE A 66 -6.35 2.55 6.50
C PHE A 66 -5.93 1.12 6.81
N ARG A 67 -4.79 0.94 7.49
CA ARG A 67 -4.30 -0.40 7.84
C ARG A 67 -5.23 -1.14 8.80
N ASN A 68 -5.78 -0.44 9.79
CA ASN A 68 -6.73 -1.03 10.73
C ASN A 68 -8.01 -1.48 10.01
N ALA A 69 -8.55 -0.63 9.12
CA ALA A 69 -9.71 -0.95 8.31
C ALA A 69 -9.43 -2.14 7.37
N LEU A 70 -8.28 -2.15 6.68
CA LEU A 70 -7.88 -3.23 5.80
C LEU A 70 -7.76 -4.56 6.56
N ASN A 71 -7.09 -4.57 7.71
CA ASN A 71 -6.96 -5.78 8.53
C ASN A 71 -8.33 -6.30 8.98
N ALA A 72 -9.22 -5.42 9.47
CA ALA A 72 -10.56 -5.80 9.89
C ALA A 72 -11.38 -6.41 8.73
N MET A 73 -11.26 -5.86 7.52
CA MET A 73 -11.93 -6.37 6.32
C MET A 73 -11.38 -7.74 5.90
N LEU A 74 -10.05 -7.93 5.93
CA LEU A 74 -9.42 -9.21 5.61
C LEU A 74 -9.83 -10.28 6.61
N GLU A 75 -9.80 -10.00 7.91
CA GLU A 75 -10.24 -10.93 8.95
C GLU A 75 -11.73 -11.30 8.80
N ALA A 76 -12.59 -10.32 8.48
CA ALA A 76 -14.00 -10.58 8.21
C ALA A 76 -14.19 -11.48 6.97
N ASN A 77 -13.43 -11.23 5.91
CA ASN A 77 -13.43 -12.04 4.69
C ASN A 77 -12.96 -13.48 4.96
N GLU A 78 -11.89 -13.65 5.73
CA GLU A 78 -11.38 -14.96 6.15
C GLU A 78 -12.41 -15.73 6.97
N ARG A 79 -13.07 -15.08 7.94
CA ARG A 79 -14.16 -15.68 8.73
C ARG A 79 -15.33 -16.11 7.83
N ALA A 80 -15.75 -15.26 6.90
CA ALA A 80 -16.84 -15.58 5.97
C ALA A 80 -16.46 -16.75 5.04
N ARG A 81 -15.23 -16.79 4.53
CA ARG A 81 -14.73 -17.90 3.71
C ARG A 81 -14.67 -19.21 4.52
N ALA A 82 -14.21 -19.17 5.76
CA ALA A 82 -14.17 -20.33 6.66
C ALA A 82 -15.57 -20.88 6.95
N ALA A 83 -16.54 -20.01 7.23
CA ALA A 83 -17.94 -20.40 7.44
C ALA A 83 -18.55 -21.10 6.21
N ASN A 84 -18.07 -20.76 5.01
CA ASN A 84 -18.44 -21.41 3.75
C ASN A 84 -17.60 -22.66 3.41
N GLY A 85 -16.88 -23.22 4.39
CA GLY A 85 -16.07 -24.43 4.23
C GLY A 85 -14.80 -24.26 3.40
N LYS A 86 -14.39 -23.02 3.09
CA LYS A 86 -13.14 -22.77 2.36
C LYS A 86 -11.95 -22.86 3.32
N ARG A 87 -10.88 -23.53 2.87
CA ARG A 87 -9.60 -23.53 3.58
C ARG A 87 -9.03 -22.11 3.67
N ILE A 88 -8.59 -21.74 4.87
CA ILE A 88 -7.92 -20.46 5.16
C ILE A 88 -6.44 -20.71 5.41
N TYR A 89 -5.60 -19.84 4.87
CA TYR A 89 -4.17 -19.81 5.13
C TYR A 89 -3.87 -18.61 6.03
N PRO A 90 -3.04 -18.76 7.09
CA PRO A 90 -2.64 -17.64 7.93
C PRO A 90 -2.03 -16.52 7.09
N ASN A 91 -2.41 -15.28 7.37
CA ASN A 91 -1.93 -14.12 6.66
C ASN A 91 -1.75 -12.94 7.61
N ARG A 92 -0.54 -12.39 7.64
CA ARG A 92 -0.25 -11.12 8.31
C ARG A 92 0.19 -10.12 7.26
N VAL A 93 -0.56 -9.04 7.11
CA VAL A 93 -0.24 -8.00 6.13
C VAL A 93 0.94 -7.18 6.63
N ARG A 94 2.08 -7.31 5.94
CA ARG A 94 3.19 -6.39 6.10
C ARG A 94 3.07 -5.27 5.07
N HIS A 95 3.72 -4.15 5.34
CA HIS A 95 3.62 -2.98 4.50
C HIS A 95 4.82 -2.04 4.63
N VAL A 96 5.04 -1.26 3.59
CA VAL A 96 5.88 -0.05 3.52
C VAL A 96 5.04 1.06 2.91
N TRP A 97 5.25 2.31 3.31
CA TRP A 97 4.57 3.45 2.70
C TRP A 97 5.44 4.70 2.75
N VAL A 98 5.21 5.58 1.77
CA VAL A 98 5.71 6.95 1.77
C VAL A 98 4.61 7.94 1.47
N ARG A 99 4.76 9.14 2.01
CA ARG A 99 3.93 10.31 1.72
C ARG A 99 4.68 11.22 0.77
N GLU A 100 4.03 11.62 -0.31
CA GLU A 100 4.55 12.53 -1.32
C GLU A 100 3.50 13.61 -1.64
N PHE A 101 3.98 14.73 -2.18
CA PHE A 101 3.14 15.82 -2.65
C PHE A 101 3.38 16.01 -4.15
N SER A 102 2.32 16.14 -4.93
CA SER A 102 2.45 16.56 -6.32
C SER A 102 2.93 18.01 -6.42
N GLU A 103 3.35 18.45 -7.59
CA GLU A 103 3.69 19.86 -7.87
C GLU A 103 2.51 20.81 -7.56
N GLU A 104 1.28 20.31 -7.69
CA GLU A 104 0.04 21.01 -7.34
C GLU A 104 -0.28 20.97 -5.83
N GLY A 105 0.61 20.43 -5.00
CA GLY A 105 0.42 20.31 -3.55
C GLY A 105 -0.51 19.18 -3.10
N LYS A 106 -0.87 18.23 -4.00
CA LYS A 106 -1.77 17.12 -3.65
C LYS A 106 -1.01 16.03 -2.90
N CYS A 107 -1.39 15.82 -1.65
CA CYS A 107 -0.85 14.76 -0.81
C CYS A 107 -1.35 13.38 -1.28
N HIS A 108 -0.41 12.48 -1.54
CA HIS A 108 -0.67 11.09 -1.89
C HIS A 108 0.33 10.17 -1.19
N PHE A 109 -0.02 8.89 -1.14
CA PHE A 109 0.78 7.86 -0.50
C PHE A 109 1.03 6.72 -1.49
N HIS A 110 2.28 6.31 -1.57
CA HIS A 110 2.66 5.08 -2.26
C HIS A 110 2.85 3.98 -1.23
N ILE A 111 2.15 2.87 -1.39
CA ILE A 111 2.09 1.78 -0.41
C ILE A 111 2.52 0.47 -1.08
N GLY A 112 3.48 -0.22 -0.48
CA GLY A 112 3.77 -1.62 -0.77
C GLY A 112 3.11 -2.50 0.29
N LEU A 113 2.20 -3.39 -0.10
CA LEU A 113 1.53 -4.36 0.76
C LEU A 113 2.07 -5.77 0.48
N PHE A 114 2.23 -6.59 1.50
CA PHE A 114 2.76 -7.95 1.40
C PHE A 114 1.81 -8.92 2.09
N PHE A 115 1.48 -10.00 1.38
CA PHE A 115 0.51 -11.01 1.79
C PHE A 115 1.12 -12.40 1.66
N ASN A 116 0.62 -13.34 2.44
CA ASN A 116 0.78 -14.75 2.13
C ASN A 116 0.09 -15.04 0.79
N LYS A 117 0.86 -15.48 -0.22
CA LYS A 117 0.36 -15.81 -1.56
C LYS A 117 -0.75 -16.86 -1.51
N ASP A 118 -0.68 -17.81 -0.58
CA ASP A 118 -1.67 -18.88 -0.46
C ASP A 118 -3.00 -18.37 0.13
N ALA A 119 -2.98 -17.29 0.90
CA ALA A 119 -4.18 -16.62 1.38
C ALA A 119 -4.79 -15.68 0.32
N TYR A 120 -3.91 -14.90 -0.33
CA TYR A 120 -4.25 -13.87 -1.30
C TYR A 120 -3.30 -13.90 -2.51
N TYR A 121 -3.76 -14.44 -3.63
CA TYR A 121 -2.95 -14.61 -4.85
C TYR A 121 -3.13 -13.51 -5.91
N HIS A 122 -4.31 -12.90 -5.98
CA HIS A 122 -4.65 -11.85 -6.94
C HIS A 122 -5.59 -10.80 -6.34
N LEU A 123 -5.64 -9.63 -6.97
CA LEU A 123 -6.53 -8.53 -6.60
C LEU A 123 -8.01 -8.92 -6.70
N GLY A 124 -8.36 -9.67 -7.74
CA GLY A 124 -9.75 -9.95 -8.12
C GLY A 124 -10.29 -8.90 -9.11
N ASP A 125 -11.51 -9.13 -9.55
CA ASP A 125 -12.20 -8.33 -10.57
C ASP A 125 -12.96 -7.13 -9.97
N TYR A 126 -13.14 -6.04 -10.72
CA TYR A 126 -13.82 -4.84 -10.21
C TYR A 126 -15.27 -5.11 -9.76
N GLU A 127 -15.94 -6.09 -10.39
CA GLU A 127 -17.34 -6.43 -10.13
C GLU A 127 -17.57 -7.26 -8.86
N ALA A 128 -16.51 -7.84 -8.27
CA ALA A 128 -16.63 -8.71 -7.11
C ALA A 128 -16.38 -7.95 -5.80
N GLU A 129 -17.45 -7.56 -5.11
CA GLU A 129 -17.41 -6.75 -3.88
C GLU A 129 -16.51 -7.29 -2.76
N SER A 130 -16.27 -8.60 -2.70
CA SER A 130 -15.58 -9.27 -1.59
C SER A 130 -14.11 -9.60 -1.87
N ASN A 131 -13.50 -9.02 -2.89
CA ASN A 131 -12.11 -9.32 -3.25
C ASN A 131 -11.10 -8.32 -2.66
N LEU A 132 -9.81 -8.65 -2.81
CA LEU A 132 -8.72 -7.88 -2.22
C LEU A 132 -8.67 -6.44 -2.73
N ARG A 133 -8.96 -6.23 -4.02
CA ARG A 133 -9.05 -4.90 -4.61
C ARG A 133 -10.07 -4.05 -3.86
N MET A 134 -11.31 -4.53 -3.76
CA MET A 134 -12.38 -3.75 -3.15
C MET A 134 -12.17 -3.56 -1.65
N MET A 135 -11.58 -4.53 -0.95
CA MET A 135 -11.20 -4.36 0.47
C MET A 135 -10.17 -3.25 0.66
N ILE A 136 -9.16 -3.14 -0.21
CA ILE A 136 -8.17 -2.05 -0.15
C ILE A 136 -8.84 -0.71 -0.45
N VAL A 137 -9.71 -0.64 -1.47
CA VAL A 137 -10.45 0.57 -1.80
C VAL A 137 -11.31 1.01 -0.61
N ARG A 138 -12.19 0.15 -0.10
CA ARG A 138 -13.07 0.46 1.04
C ARG A 138 -12.28 0.82 2.29
N ALA A 139 -11.13 0.18 2.54
CA ALA A 139 -10.29 0.52 3.67
C ALA A 139 -9.74 1.96 3.58
N TRP A 140 -9.41 2.45 2.38
CA TRP A 140 -8.96 3.83 2.19
C TRP A 140 -10.10 4.82 2.40
N TYR A 141 -11.26 4.57 1.80
CA TYR A 141 -12.44 5.41 1.97
C TYR A 141 -12.88 5.47 3.45
N SER A 142 -12.91 4.33 4.13
CA SER A 142 -13.15 4.24 5.58
C SER A 142 -12.14 5.06 6.39
N ALA A 143 -10.85 5.06 6.00
CA ALA A 143 -9.83 5.88 6.66
C ALA A 143 -10.06 7.39 6.50
N LEU A 144 -10.72 7.79 5.41
CA LEU A 144 -11.10 9.17 5.12
C LEU A 144 -12.52 9.51 5.62
N GLY A 145 -13.27 8.55 6.16
CA GLY A 145 -14.68 8.79 6.51
C GLY A 145 -15.55 9.13 5.30
N LEU A 146 -15.22 8.58 4.12
CA LEU A 146 -15.94 8.79 2.87
C LEU A 146 -16.65 7.50 2.43
N GLU A 147 -17.72 7.67 1.65
CA GLU A 147 -18.36 6.65 0.84
C GLU A 147 -17.81 6.65 -0.59
N LEU A 148 -17.95 5.53 -1.31
CA LEU A 148 -17.42 5.38 -2.67
C LEU A 148 -18.01 6.40 -3.66
N ASP A 149 -19.26 6.80 -3.41
CA ASP A 149 -20.01 7.75 -4.23
C ASP A 149 -19.62 9.21 -3.96
N ASP A 150 -18.92 9.49 -2.84
CA ASP A 150 -18.50 10.85 -2.50
C ASP A 150 -17.46 11.40 -3.47
N TYR A 151 -16.51 10.56 -3.87
CA TYR A 151 -15.50 10.92 -4.86
C TYR A 151 -14.82 9.68 -5.45
N PRO A 152 -14.91 9.41 -6.76
CA PRO A 152 -14.34 8.21 -7.35
C PRO A 152 -12.81 8.29 -7.49
N GLY A 153 -12.17 7.11 -7.51
CA GLY A 153 -10.79 6.99 -7.96
C GLY A 153 -9.70 7.36 -6.95
N LEU A 154 -10.01 7.47 -5.65
CA LEU A 154 -9.02 7.76 -4.60
C LEU A 154 -7.91 6.70 -4.38
N VAL A 155 -8.04 5.56 -5.05
CA VAL A 155 -7.10 4.44 -5.00
C VAL A 155 -6.75 4.03 -6.42
N HIS A 156 -5.45 4.07 -6.73
CA HIS A 156 -4.89 3.71 -8.01
C HIS A 156 -4.01 2.47 -7.89
N TYR A 157 -4.20 1.53 -8.81
CA TYR A 157 -3.35 0.35 -8.97
C TYR A 157 -2.50 0.56 -10.22
N PRO A 158 -1.21 0.88 -10.08
CA PRO A 158 -0.38 1.17 -11.23
C PRO A 158 -0.14 -0.10 -12.05
N GLU A 159 0.30 0.08 -13.30
CA GLU A 159 0.72 -1.05 -14.13
C GLU A 159 1.77 -1.90 -13.42
N ASN A 160 1.71 -3.22 -13.62
CA ASN A 160 2.58 -4.19 -12.95
C ASN A 160 2.62 -3.99 -11.42
N CYS A 161 1.48 -3.69 -10.79
CA CYS A 161 1.40 -3.49 -9.34
C CYS A 161 1.64 -4.76 -8.53
N ARG A 162 1.50 -5.96 -9.10
CA ARG A 162 1.56 -7.23 -8.37
C ARG A 162 2.83 -8.02 -8.70
N TYR A 163 3.49 -8.51 -7.66
CA TYR A 163 4.69 -9.34 -7.73
C TYR A 163 4.49 -10.61 -6.91
N ILE A 164 5.00 -11.73 -7.40
CA ILE A 164 4.95 -13.02 -6.70
C ILE A 164 6.37 -13.45 -6.42
N LEU A 165 6.70 -13.58 -5.15
CA LEU A 165 7.96 -14.13 -4.69
C LEU A 165 7.70 -15.53 -4.14
N ASP A 166 8.43 -16.51 -4.65
CA ASP A 166 8.39 -17.89 -4.18
C ASP A 166 9.83 -18.34 -4.07
N VAL A 167 10.32 -18.56 -2.84
CA VAL A 167 11.75 -18.85 -2.58
C VAL A 167 12.26 -20.12 -3.27
N ASN A 168 11.36 -20.98 -3.73
CA ASN A 168 11.68 -22.21 -4.45
C ASN A 168 11.59 -22.07 -5.98
N ASP A 169 11.19 -20.89 -6.48
CA ASP A 169 11.08 -20.63 -7.91
C ASP A 169 12.46 -20.30 -8.51
N PHE A 170 12.75 -20.84 -9.69
CA PHE A 170 14.03 -20.63 -10.37
C PHE A 170 14.27 -19.16 -10.75
N ASN A 171 13.19 -18.38 -10.91
CA ASN A 171 13.23 -16.95 -11.22
C ASN A 171 13.01 -16.07 -9.97
N PHE A 172 13.14 -16.63 -8.77
CA PHE A 172 12.99 -15.88 -7.51
C PHE A 172 13.82 -14.60 -7.49
N GLU A 173 15.12 -14.69 -7.84
CA GLU A 173 16.03 -13.54 -7.83
C GLU A 173 15.58 -12.45 -8.82
N GLY A 174 15.06 -12.83 -9.99
CA GLY A 174 14.52 -11.91 -10.98
C GLY A 174 13.30 -11.16 -10.47
N GLU A 175 12.33 -11.85 -9.87
CA GLU A 175 11.13 -11.23 -9.30
C GLU A 175 11.43 -10.39 -8.06
N TYR A 176 12.37 -10.85 -7.22
CA TYR A 176 12.84 -10.11 -6.06
C TYR A 176 13.47 -8.77 -6.46
N ASN A 177 14.36 -8.78 -7.44
CA ASN A 177 15.01 -7.57 -7.95
C ASN A 177 14.00 -6.63 -8.64
N LYS A 178 13.03 -7.16 -9.40
CA LYS A 178 11.95 -6.34 -9.98
C LYS A 178 11.12 -5.64 -8.90
N LEU A 179 10.76 -6.35 -7.83
CA LEU A 179 10.01 -5.77 -6.71
C LEU A 179 10.85 -4.73 -5.98
N LEU A 180 12.11 -5.02 -5.65
CA LEU A 180 12.98 -4.05 -4.99
C LEU A 180 13.15 -2.79 -5.83
N ASN A 181 13.41 -2.91 -7.13
CA ASN A 181 13.48 -1.75 -8.02
C ASN A 181 12.17 -0.96 -8.05
N ARG A 182 11.02 -1.63 -7.98
CA ARG A 182 9.70 -0.97 -7.92
C ARG A 182 9.52 -0.19 -6.62
N LEU A 183 9.95 -0.75 -5.49
CA LEU A 183 9.84 -0.12 -4.17
C LEU A 183 10.96 0.87 -3.89
N ASP A 184 12.10 0.78 -4.59
CA ASP A 184 13.22 1.73 -4.49
C ASP A 184 12.80 3.14 -4.88
N TYR A 185 11.80 3.29 -5.76
CA TYR A 185 11.15 4.57 -6.04
C TYR A 185 10.62 5.25 -4.77
N LEU A 186 10.13 4.48 -3.80
CA LEU A 186 9.66 5.03 -2.52
C LEU A 186 10.82 5.66 -1.72
N ALA A 187 12.06 5.27 -1.98
CA ALA A 187 13.23 5.85 -1.35
C ALA A 187 13.68 7.18 -1.99
N LYS A 188 13.13 7.57 -3.15
CA LYS A 188 13.44 8.83 -3.84
C LYS A 188 13.25 10.02 -2.91
N LEU A 189 14.21 10.95 -2.88
CA LEU A 189 14.17 12.11 -1.98
C LEU A 189 13.23 13.21 -2.47
N ASP A 190 13.20 13.48 -3.78
CA ASP A 190 12.33 14.51 -4.36
C ASP A 190 10.86 14.23 -4.00
N THR A 191 10.05 15.31 -4.02
CA THR A 191 8.61 15.33 -3.71
C THR A 191 8.23 14.98 -2.26
N LYS A 192 9.20 14.70 -1.39
CA LYS A 192 8.98 14.47 0.05
C LYS A 192 9.13 15.76 0.83
N VAL A 193 8.09 16.13 1.55
CA VAL A 193 8.13 17.22 2.52
C VAL A 193 8.63 16.66 3.84
N TYR A 194 9.65 17.31 4.39
CA TYR A 194 10.20 17.02 5.71
C TYR A 194 9.97 18.23 6.62
N GLY A 195 9.52 18.01 7.85
CA GLY A 195 9.41 19.08 8.85
C GLY A 195 8.01 19.69 9.05
N ASP A 196 6.96 19.10 8.47
CA ASP A 196 5.55 19.48 8.71
C ASP A 196 4.94 18.82 9.97
N GLY A 197 5.73 18.05 10.72
CA GLY A 197 5.31 17.33 11.92
C GLY A 197 4.75 15.93 11.65
N ASP A 198 4.52 15.58 10.38
CA ASP A 198 4.09 14.25 9.96
C ASP A 198 5.27 13.41 9.44
N ARG A 199 5.08 12.09 9.40
CA ARG A 199 6.09 11.18 8.87
C ARG A 199 5.94 11.02 7.36
N SER A 200 7.03 11.19 6.62
CA SER A 200 7.07 10.96 5.17
C SER A 200 7.32 9.49 4.77
N PHE A 201 7.65 8.63 5.74
CA PHE A 201 7.87 7.19 5.55
C PHE A 201 7.40 6.40 6.77
N GLY A 202 6.85 5.21 6.53
CA GLY A 202 6.61 4.23 7.58
C GLY A 202 6.57 2.81 7.04
N CYS A 203 6.75 1.84 7.93
CA CYS A 203 6.77 0.44 7.56
C CYS A 203 6.42 -0.48 8.74
N SER A 204 6.18 -1.74 8.43
CA SER A 204 6.03 -2.79 9.44
C SER A 204 7.34 -2.99 10.20
N ARG A 205 7.22 -3.11 11.53
CA ARG A 205 8.29 -3.58 12.43
C ARG A 205 8.04 -5.08 12.66
N GLY A 206 9.13 -5.83 12.91
CA GLY A 206 9.17 -7.30 13.00
C GLY A 206 7.91 -7.93 13.58
#